data_AF-A0A6P5REB7-F1
#
_entry.id   AF-A0A6P5REB7-F1
#
_cell.length_a   1.000
_cell.length_b   1.000
_cell.length_c   1.000
_cell.angle_alpha   90.00
_cell.angle_beta   90.00
_cell.angle_gamma   90.00
#
_symmetry.space_group_name_H-M   'P 1'
#
loop_
_entity.id
_entity.type
_entity.pdbx_description
1 polymer ?
#
loop_
_entity_poly.entity_id
_entity_poly.type
_entity_poly.pdbx_seq_one_letter_code
_entity_poly.pdbx_strand_id
1 'polypeptide(L)'
;MRGEWNGLQALILNDCSYAYYVHCLAHRLQLALVASSREVIHVHHFFTKLTSIVNIVGASCKRNDELKNAQAAEIEHMIAIDELETRKGMNQIGTLQRAGDTRWGSHLKSITSLVNMFSAICIVLINIIDNGTTYSQRGDADAAYEAMTSYEFVFILHLMKELMEITNDLCQALQCQSQDIINAMNLVSSTKALIQELRDDGWDSLLTKVNSFCEARNIDIVDMNARYVARRDSQLQELNSRFSDQTTELLILGSALDPREVNKSFRIDDICQLVDKFYPQDFEDHEKIGLRRQLQHFESDVVRLPELKNLSTISDLSQWMVTTRRSTTYPLVYRVVVLVLSLPVSTATAERSFSAMRIVKTRLRNKMEDEFLTDSLIMYIEREIAEKFSIDSIIDSFQDMKE
;
A
#
# COMPACT_ATOMS: atom_id res chain seq x y z
N MET A 1 -0.99 31.23 23.28
CA MET A 1 -1.21 32.65 23.61
C MET A 1 -1.84 33.36 22.42
N ARG A 2 -3.11 33.09 22.13
CA ARG A 2 -3.96 33.94 21.30
C ARG A 2 -5.21 34.18 22.14
N GLY A 3 -5.20 35.29 22.86
CA GLY A 3 -6.33 35.77 23.64
C GLY A 3 -6.74 37.14 23.10
N GLU A 4 -7.91 37.60 23.54
CA GLU A 4 -8.66 38.79 23.12
C GLU A 4 -7.86 40.11 23.01
N TRP A 5 -6.68 40.17 23.64
CA TRP A 5 -5.87 41.39 23.80
C TRP A 5 -4.63 41.45 22.89
N ASN A 6 -4.63 40.79 21.73
CA ASN A 6 -3.50 40.72 20.78
C ASN A 6 -2.15 40.19 21.36
N GLY A 7 -2.15 39.69 22.60
CA GLY A 7 -1.02 39.03 23.26
C GLY A 7 0.15 39.94 23.63
N LEU A 8 1.07 39.42 24.45
CA LEU A 8 2.30 40.10 24.90
C LEU A 8 3.13 40.66 23.74
N GLN A 9 3.10 40.00 22.57
CA GLN A 9 3.79 40.45 21.36
C GLN A 9 3.30 41.83 20.90
N ALA A 10 1.99 42.07 20.86
CA ALA A 10 1.43 43.34 20.39
C ALA A 10 1.74 44.49 21.36
N LEU A 11 1.76 44.20 22.66
CA LEU A 11 2.18 45.17 23.68
C LEU A 11 3.65 45.58 23.51
N ILE A 12 4.55 44.60 23.29
CA ILE A 12 5.97 44.88 23.06
C ILE A 12 6.19 45.68 21.76
N LEU A 13 5.43 45.38 20.69
CA LEU A 13 5.54 46.09 19.41
C LEU A 13 4.98 47.51 19.46
N ASN A 14 3.99 47.78 20.32
CA ASN A 14 3.48 49.14 20.55
C ASN A 14 4.54 50.03 21.21
N ASP A 15 5.32 49.49 22.15
CA ASP A 15 6.36 50.24 22.85
C ASP A 15 7.68 50.29 22.06
N CYS A 16 7.97 49.25 21.27
CA CYS A 16 9.19 49.16 20.48
C CYS A 16 8.90 48.54 19.09
N SER A 17 8.72 49.40 18.08
CA SER A 17 8.38 48.99 16.72
C SER A 17 9.45 48.12 16.02
N TYR A 18 10.70 48.17 16.49
CA TYR A 18 11.82 47.39 15.97
C TYR A 18 12.05 46.08 16.73
N ALA A 19 11.26 45.76 17.76
CA ALA A 19 11.45 44.57 18.56
C ALA A 19 11.11 43.29 17.77
N TYR A 20 12.04 42.34 17.76
CA TYR A 20 11.82 41.03 17.16
C TYR A 20 11.20 40.07 18.18
N TYR A 21 9.98 39.62 17.92
CA TYR A 21 9.33 38.61 18.72
C TYR A 21 9.66 37.21 18.19
N VAL A 22 10.39 36.42 18.97
CA VAL A 22 10.70 35.02 18.67
C VAL A 22 9.82 34.11 19.53
N HIS A 23 8.98 33.30 18.90
CA HIS A 23 8.20 32.28 19.60
C HIS A 23 9.11 31.27 20.33
N CYS A 24 8.66 30.76 21.47
CA CYS A 24 9.40 29.78 22.28
C CYS A 24 9.94 28.62 21.44
N LEU A 25 11.26 28.48 21.36
CA LEU A 25 11.96 27.48 20.56
C LEU A 25 11.60 26.06 21.01
N ALA A 26 11.47 25.81 22.32
CA ALA A 26 11.04 24.52 22.84
C ALA A 26 9.61 24.16 22.37
N HIS A 27 8.70 25.15 22.31
CA HIS A 27 7.35 24.91 21.80
C HIS A 27 7.34 24.64 20.28
N ARG A 28 8.16 25.38 19.50
CA ARG A 28 8.28 25.13 18.06
C ARG A 28 8.88 23.76 17.75
N LEU A 29 9.91 23.36 18.51
CA LEU A 29 10.51 22.04 18.42
C LEU A 29 9.47 20.95 18.69
N GLN A 30 8.68 21.11 19.75
CA GLN A 30 7.60 20.19 20.09
C GLN A 30 6.60 19.98 18.94
N LEU A 31 6.16 21.08 18.32
CA LEU A 31 5.21 21.03 17.22
C LEU A 31 5.82 20.37 15.97
N ALA A 32 7.09 20.65 15.68
CA ALA A 32 7.80 20.03 14.57
C ALA A 32 7.91 18.51 14.75
N LEU A 33 8.30 18.04 15.95
CA LEU A 33 8.43 16.61 16.23
C LEU A 33 7.07 15.87 16.15
N VAL A 34 6.01 16.47 16.69
CA VAL A 34 4.65 15.93 16.58
C VAL A 34 4.19 15.88 15.11
N ALA A 35 4.49 16.91 14.31
CA ALA A 35 4.13 16.94 12.90
C ALA A 35 4.90 15.87 12.11
N SER A 36 6.23 15.84 12.22
CA SER A 36 7.08 14.88 11.50
C SER A 36 6.76 13.43 11.83
N SER A 37 6.45 13.12 13.10
CA SER A 37 6.10 11.76 13.51
C SER A 37 4.74 11.29 12.98
N ARG A 38 3.77 12.20 12.81
CA ARG A 38 2.47 11.88 12.23
C ARG A 38 2.55 11.59 10.73
N GLU A 39 3.57 12.11 10.03
CA GLU A 39 3.80 11.82 8.61
C GLU A 39 4.35 10.39 8.38
N VAL A 40 4.96 9.78 9.41
CA VAL A 40 5.45 8.40 9.34
C VAL A 40 4.32 7.45 9.75
N ILE A 41 3.74 6.74 8.78
CA ILE A 41 2.58 5.86 8.97
C ILE A 41 2.77 4.87 10.13
N HIS A 42 3.92 4.19 10.20
CA HIS A 42 4.22 3.22 11.24
C HIS A 42 4.25 3.84 12.64
N VAL A 43 4.82 5.05 12.77
CA VAL A 43 4.87 5.80 14.04
C VAL A 43 3.46 6.28 14.42
N HIS A 44 2.66 6.72 13.45
CA HIS A 44 1.26 7.05 13.69
C HIS A 44 0.46 5.84 14.20
N HIS A 45 0.58 4.69 13.53
CA HIS A 45 -0.06 3.44 13.97
C HIS A 45 0.39 3.02 15.36
N PHE A 46 1.68 3.13 15.67
CA PHE A 46 2.22 2.87 17.00
C PHE A 46 1.54 3.74 18.06
N PHE A 47 1.44 5.06 17.87
CA PHE A 47 0.79 5.94 18.85
C PHE A 47 -0.72 5.68 18.99
N THR A 48 -1.39 5.29 17.92
CA THR A 48 -2.80 4.88 17.97
C THR A 48 -2.98 3.61 18.80
N LYS A 49 -2.14 2.59 18.57
CA LYS A 49 -2.11 1.35 19.35
C LYS A 49 -1.78 1.62 20.83
N LEU A 50 -0.75 2.43 21.10
CA LEU A 50 -0.37 2.86 22.45
C LEU A 50 -1.54 3.51 23.18
N THR A 51 -2.23 4.45 22.51
CA THR A 51 -3.40 5.13 23.10
C THR A 51 -4.51 4.14 23.42
N SER A 52 -4.75 3.15 22.54
CA SER A 52 -5.73 2.09 22.78
C SER A 52 -5.38 1.27 24.02
N ILE A 53 -4.14 0.79 24.13
CA ILE A 53 -3.63 0.02 25.28
C ILE A 53 -3.83 0.80 26.58
N VAL A 54 -3.42 2.07 26.60
CA VAL A 54 -3.57 2.95 27.77
C VAL A 54 -5.04 3.10 28.16
N ASN A 55 -5.94 3.25 27.19
CA ASN A 55 -7.37 3.38 27.46
C ASN A 55 -7.99 2.08 27.98
N ILE A 56 -7.61 0.92 27.43
CA ILE A 56 -8.14 -0.40 27.85
C ILE A 56 -7.73 -0.71 29.28
N VAL A 57 -6.44 -0.56 29.60
CA VAL A 57 -5.90 -0.87 30.92
C VAL A 57 -6.33 0.19 31.94
N GLY A 58 -6.34 1.47 31.55
CA GLY A 58 -6.75 2.58 32.41
C GLY A 58 -8.26 2.76 32.55
N ALA A 59 -9.10 1.95 31.90
CA ALA A 59 -10.55 2.14 31.83
C ALA A 59 -11.26 2.05 33.20
N SER A 60 -10.67 1.35 34.19
CA SER A 60 -11.30 1.18 35.50
C SER A 60 -10.28 1.15 36.63
N CYS A 61 -10.70 1.56 37.83
CA CYS A 61 -9.86 1.50 39.02
C CYS A 61 -9.40 0.07 39.32
N LYS A 62 -10.27 -0.93 39.10
CA LYS A 62 -9.95 -2.35 39.29
C LYS A 62 -8.75 -2.78 38.42
N ARG A 63 -8.74 -2.42 37.13
CA ARG A 63 -7.64 -2.75 36.22
C ARG A 63 -6.35 -2.02 36.59
N ASN A 64 -6.45 -0.78 37.07
CA ASN A 64 -5.29 -0.06 37.59
C ASN A 64 -4.71 -0.71 38.85
N ASP A 65 -5.54 -1.26 39.73
CA ASP A 65 -5.08 -1.98 40.92
C ASP A 65 -4.45 -3.34 40.53
N GLU A 66 -5.06 -4.06 39.60
CA GLU A 66 -4.47 -5.28 39.00
C GLU A 66 -3.10 -4.99 38.36
N LEU A 67 -2.98 -3.88 37.63
CA LEU A 67 -1.72 -3.45 37.02
C LEU A 67 -0.64 -3.16 38.07
N LYS A 68 -0.98 -2.45 39.15
CA LYS A 68 -0.04 -2.17 40.24
C LYS A 68 0.39 -3.44 40.96
N ASN A 69 -0.53 -4.37 41.18
CA ASN A 69 -0.23 -5.66 41.82
C ASN A 69 0.68 -6.52 40.92
N ALA A 70 0.39 -6.59 39.63
CA ALA A 70 1.22 -7.31 38.66
C ALA A 70 2.62 -6.69 38.57
N GLN A 71 2.72 -5.36 38.55
CA GLN A 71 4.01 -4.66 38.56
C GLN A 71 4.79 -4.92 39.86
N ALA A 72 4.12 -4.92 41.01
CA ALA A 72 4.77 -5.21 42.29
C ALA A 72 5.34 -6.63 42.33
N ALA A 73 4.58 -7.62 41.85
CA ALA A 73 5.02 -9.01 41.75
C ALA A 73 6.21 -9.18 40.78
N GLU A 74 6.20 -8.47 39.65
CA GLU A 74 7.31 -8.49 38.69
C GLU A 74 8.58 -7.87 39.28
N ILE A 75 8.46 -6.74 39.99
CA ILE A 75 9.58 -6.10 40.69
C ILE A 75 10.15 -7.04 41.77
N GLU A 76 9.28 -7.67 42.56
CA GLU A 76 9.69 -8.63 43.59
C GLU A 76 10.45 -9.82 42.99
N HIS A 77 9.95 -10.37 41.87
CA HIS A 77 10.62 -11.44 41.14
C HIS A 77 11.98 -10.99 40.61
N MET A 78 12.07 -9.82 39.97
CA MET A 78 13.33 -9.29 39.44
C MET A 78 14.38 -8.97 40.53
N ILE A 79 13.93 -8.55 41.72
CA ILE A 79 14.81 -8.42 42.89
C ILE A 79 15.30 -9.80 43.37
N ALA A 80 14.44 -10.82 43.36
CA ALA A 80 14.79 -12.16 43.81
C ALA A 80 15.81 -12.87 42.90
N ILE A 81 15.89 -12.52 41.63
CA ILE A 81 16.89 -13.03 40.67
C ILE A 81 18.11 -12.12 40.51
N ASP A 82 18.29 -11.13 41.41
CA ASP A 82 19.39 -10.15 41.41
C ASP A 82 19.52 -9.31 40.12
N GLU A 83 18.47 -9.21 39.30
CA GLU A 83 18.44 -8.33 38.12
C GLU A 83 18.14 -6.87 38.47
N LEU A 84 17.57 -6.61 39.65
CA LEU A 84 17.27 -5.26 40.13
C LEU A 84 17.91 -4.96 41.50
N GLU A 85 18.69 -3.89 41.55
CA GLU A 85 19.21 -3.34 42.81
C GLU A 85 18.11 -2.62 43.61
N THR A 86 18.09 -2.84 44.92
CA THR A 86 17.16 -2.15 45.83
C THR A 86 17.82 -0.89 46.41
N ARG A 87 17.45 0.29 45.91
CA ARG A 87 17.87 1.59 46.47
C ARG A 87 16.68 2.50 46.75
N LYS A 88 16.81 3.39 47.74
CA LYS A 88 15.76 4.36 48.12
C LYS A 88 15.33 5.19 46.91
N GLY A 89 14.09 4.96 46.44
CA GLY A 89 13.49 5.65 45.30
C GLY A 89 13.50 4.87 43.97
N MET A 90 14.16 3.72 43.88
CA MET A 90 14.11 2.82 42.71
C MET A 90 12.90 1.88 42.77
N ASN A 91 12.48 1.36 41.61
CA ASN A 91 11.40 0.38 41.45
C ASN A 91 10.06 0.84 42.07
N GLN A 92 9.74 2.14 41.95
CA GLN A 92 8.46 2.66 42.40
C GLN A 92 7.33 2.13 41.51
N ILE A 93 6.22 1.76 42.16
CA ILE A 93 4.98 1.40 41.46
C ILE A 93 4.51 2.62 40.66
N GLY A 94 4.40 2.42 39.35
CA GLY A 94 4.07 3.44 38.37
C GLY A 94 2.56 3.47 38.07
N THR A 95 2.18 4.43 37.22
CA THR A 95 0.85 4.45 36.60
C THR A 95 1.04 4.66 35.10
N LEU A 96 0.25 3.93 34.31
CA LEU A 96 0.28 4.08 32.87
C LEU A 96 -0.24 5.46 32.47
N GLN A 97 0.66 6.34 32.04
CA GLN A 97 0.32 7.73 31.74
C GLN A 97 -0.24 7.89 30.33
N ARG A 98 -1.37 8.59 30.22
CA ARG A 98 -1.94 9.00 28.94
C ARG A 98 -1.18 10.20 28.39
N ALA A 99 -0.71 10.08 27.15
CA ALA A 99 -0.14 11.22 26.44
C ALA A 99 -1.22 12.25 26.13
N GLY A 100 -0.90 13.54 26.31
CA GLY A 100 -1.74 14.65 25.88
C GLY A 100 -1.40 15.07 24.45
N ASP A 101 -2.42 15.33 23.64
CA ASP A 101 -2.34 15.54 22.18
C ASP A 101 -1.37 16.63 21.69
N THR A 102 -0.97 17.55 22.58
CA THR A 102 -0.19 18.75 22.25
C THR A 102 1.19 18.81 22.90
N ARG A 103 1.57 17.80 23.71
CA ARG A 103 2.84 17.82 24.46
C ARG A 103 3.60 16.51 24.27
N TRP A 104 4.51 16.46 23.29
CA TRP A 104 5.51 15.39 23.09
C TRP A 104 6.16 14.87 24.39
N GLY A 105 6.44 15.73 25.37
CA GLY A 105 7.02 15.30 26.67
C GLY A 105 6.09 14.39 27.49
N SER A 106 4.78 14.44 27.25
CA SER A 106 3.83 13.46 27.82
C SER A 106 3.81 12.14 27.07
N HIS A 107 4.15 12.14 25.78
CA HIS A 107 4.35 10.91 25.02
C HIS A 107 5.58 10.15 25.50
N LEU A 108 6.70 10.85 25.79
CA LEU A 108 7.87 10.22 26.39
C LEU A 108 7.51 9.52 27.70
N LYS A 109 6.80 10.21 28.62
CA LYS A 109 6.34 9.61 29.88
C LYS A 109 5.45 8.37 29.66
N SER A 110 4.57 8.42 28.66
CA SER A 110 3.71 7.29 28.29
C SER A 110 4.52 6.09 27.80
N ILE A 111 5.49 6.33 26.90
CA ILE A 111 6.41 5.30 26.38
C ILE A 111 7.28 4.72 27.49
N THR A 112 7.91 5.55 28.32
CA THR A 112 8.73 5.09 29.45
C THR A 112 7.91 4.26 30.43
N SER A 113 6.67 4.69 30.73
CA SER A 113 5.77 3.90 31.58
C SER A 113 5.39 2.58 30.95
N LEU A 114 5.16 2.53 29.64
CA LEU A 114 4.84 1.29 28.93
C LEU A 114 6.00 0.30 28.98
N VAL A 115 7.23 0.77 28.71
CA VAL A 115 8.45 -0.06 28.78
C VAL A 115 8.63 -0.64 30.18
N ASN A 116 8.50 0.19 31.21
CA ASN A 116 8.71 -0.22 32.60
C ASN A 116 7.64 -1.16 33.15
N MET A 117 6.45 -1.19 32.54
CA MET A 117 5.29 -1.96 33.00
C MET A 117 4.84 -2.99 31.97
N PHE A 118 5.69 -3.31 30.99
CA PHE A 118 5.30 -4.05 29.81
C PHE A 118 4.68 -5.41 30.15
N SER A 119 5.34 -6.21 30.98
CA SER A 119 4.89 -7.56 31.34
C SER A 119 3.64 -7.49 32.24
N ALA A 120 3.61 -6.57 33.21
CA ALA A 120 2.41 -6.30 34.01
C ALA A 120 1.19 -5.91 33.16
N ILE A 121 1.38 -5.10 32.11
CA ILE A 121 0.31 -4.72 31.16
C ILE A 121 -0.17 -5.95 30.38
N CYS A 122 0.74 -6.80 29.90
CA CYS A 122 0.39 -8.06 29.25
C CYS A 122 -0.48 -8.94 30.15
N ILE A 123 -0.13 -9.08 31.43
CA ILE A 123 -0.93 -9.85 32.41
C ILE A 123 -2.35 -9.28 32.53
N VAL A 124 -2.49 -7.95 32.64
CA VAL A 124 -3.82 -7.32 32.73
C VAL A 124 -4.62 -7.53 31.44
N LEU A 125 -3.99 -7.45 30.27
CA LEU A 125 -4.66 -7.72 28.99
C LEU A 125 -5.14 -9.17 28.90
N ILE A 126 -4.30 -10.16 29.26
CA ILE A 126 -4.67 -11.58 29.32
C ILE A 126 -5.86 -11.79 30.27
N ASN A 127 -5.83 -11.18 31.46
CA ASN A 127 -6.95 -11.27 32.40
C ASN A 127 -8.26 -10.73 31.81
N ILE A 128 -8.21 -9.67 31.00
CA ILE A 128 -9.39 -9.11 30.31
C ILE A 128 -9.84 -10.04 29.17
N ILE A 129 -8.93 -10.69 28.45
CA ILE A 129 -9.26 -11.65 27.39
C ILE A 129 -10.05 -12.83 27.99
N ASP A 130 -9.57 -13.38 29.12
CA ASP A 130 -10.19 -14.54 29.76
C ASP A 130 -11.49 -14.19 30.49
N ASN A 131 -11.48 -13.09 31.25
CA ASN A 131 -12.54 -12.76 32.21
C ASN A 131 -13.40 -11.54 31.82
N GLY A 132 -13.19 -10.97 30.64
CA GLY A 132 -13.90 -9.77 30.17
C GLY A 132 -15.42 -9.96 30.16
N THR A 133 -16.18 -8.92 30.47
CA THR A 133 -17.65 -9.03 30.59
C THR A 133 -18.36 -8.98 29.24
N THR A 134 -17.73 -8.41 28.20
CA THR A 134 -18.29 -8.30 26.86
C THR A 134 -17.31 -8.83 25.81
N TYR A 135 -17.84 -9.35 24.70
CA TYR A 135 -17.02 -9.83 23.58
C TYR A 135 -16.14 -8.71 23.00
N SER A 136 -16.65 -7.47 22.94
CA SER A 136 -15.88 -6.31 22.47
C SER A 136 -14.67 -6.06 23.36
N GLN A 137 -14.84 -6.07 24.69
CA GLN A 137 -13.72 -5.86 25.60
C GLN A 137 -12.64 -6.94 25.46
N ARG A 138 -13.05 -8.20 25.26
CA ARG A 138 -12.11 -9.31 25.05
C ARG A 138 -11.36 -9.15 23.73
N GLY A 139 -12.06 -8.87 22.63
CA GLY A 139 -11.45 -8.64 21.32
C GLY A 139 -10.55 -7.41 21.28
N ASP A 140 -10.94 -6.31 21.93
CA ASP A 140 -10.11 -5.11 22.03
C ASP A 140 -8.83 -5.37 22.84
N ALA A 141 -8.92 -6.15 23.92
CA ALA A 141 -7.77 -6.54 24.74
C ALA A 141 -6.84 -7.52 24.02
N ASP A 142 -7.41 -8.47 23.26
CA ASP A 142 -6.67 -9.43 22.42
C ASP A 142 -5.88 -8.70 21.33
N ALA A 143 -6.53 -7.81 20.58
CA ALA A 143 -5.87 -6.99 19.57
C ALA A 143 -4.78 -6.07 20.17
N ALA A 144 -4.99 -5.57 21.38
CA ALA A 144 -3.99 -4.78 22.11
C ALA A 144 -2.79 -5.64 22.54
N TYR A 145 -3.05 -6.87 22.99
CA TYR A 145 -2.02 -7.83 23.37
C TYR A 145 -1.18 -8.24 22.15
N GLU A 146 -1.80 -8.67 21.06
CA GLU A 146 -1.12 -9.02 19.79
C GLU A 146 -0.27 -7.85 19.27
N ALA A 147 -0.80 -6.63 19.36
CA ALA A 147 -0.05 -5.44 18.99
C ALA A 147 1.19 -5.26 19.87
N MET A 148 1.06 -5.36 21.20
CA MET A 148 2.19 -5.22 22.12
C MET A 148 3.25 -6.29 21.92
N THR A 149 2.84 -7.54 21.70
CA THR A 149 3.74 -8.69 21.51
C THR A 149 4.22 -8.84 20.07
N SER A 150 4.05 -7.81 19.22
CA SER A 150 4.63 -7.80 17.88
C SER A 150 6.01 -7.15 17.89
N TYR A 151 6.96 -7.75 17.15
CA TYR A 151 8.30 -7.20 17.00
C TYR A 151 8.29 -5.75 16.47
N GLU A 152 7.42 -5.45 15.49
CA GLU A 152 7.26 -4.11 14.93
C GLU A 152 6.93 -3.08 16.02
N PHE A 153 6.00 -3.40 16.92
CA PHE A 153 5.61 -2.50 18.00
C PHE A 153 6.75 -2.29 18.99
N VAL A 154 7.43 -3.35 19.42
CA VAL A 154 8.57 -3.27 20.35
C VAL A 154 9.73 -2.49 19.74
N PHE A 155 10.00 -2.69 18.46
CA PHE A 155 11.02 -1.94 17.73
C PHE A 155 10.71 -0.44 17.69
N ILE A 156 9.49 -0.06 17.27
CA ILE A 156 9.09 1.36 17.21
C ILE A 156 9.05 1.95 18.63
N LEU A 157 8.64 1.19 19.65
CA LEU A 157 8.65 1.61 21.04
C LEU A 157 10.04 2.07 21.49
N HIS A 158 11.07 1.25 21.24
CA HIS A 158 12.45 1.55 21.64
C HIS A 158 13.04 2.68 20.79
N LEU A 159 12.81 2.68 19.48
CA LEU A 159 13.26 3.75 18.58
C LEU A 159 12.68 5.11 19.01
N MET A 160 11.37 5.15 19.25
CA MET A 160 10.71 6.39 19.66
C MET A 160 11.14 6.82 21.07
N LYS A 161 11.43 5.88 21.98
CA LYS A 161 11.98 6.20 23.30
C LYS A 161 13.31 6.95 23.18
N GLU A 162 14.28 6.43 22.42
CA GLU A 162 15.60 7.06 22.29
C GLU A 162 15.53 8.43 21.61
N LEU A 163 14.78 8.54 20.51
CA LEU A 163 14.56 9.83 19.84
C LEU A 163 13.87 10.86 20.76
N MET A 164 12.92 10.41 21.58
CA MET A 164 12.22 11.28 22.51
C MET A 164 13.07 11.70 23.70
N GLU A 165 13.97 10.86 24.19
CA GLU A 165 14.91 11.21 25.27
C GLU A 165 15.86 12.33 24.81
N ILE A 166 16.49 12.17 23.63
CA ILE A 166 17.36 13.19 23.03
C ILE A 166 16.63 14.54 22.86
N THR A 167 15.40 14.50 22.32
CA THR A 167 14.62 15.72 22.05
C THR A 167 14.03 16.34 23.32
N ASN A 168 13.75 15.54 24.35
CA ASN A 168 13.31 16.04 25.64
C ASN A 168 14.43 16.81 26.35
N ASP A 169 15.67 16.34 26.30
CA ASP A 169 16.80 17.03 26.92
C ASP A 169 17.03 18.41 26.26
N LEU A 170 16.93 18.49 24.93
CA LEU A 170 16.94 19.76 24.22
C LEU A 170 15.78 20.67 24.66
N CYS A 171 14.56 20.14 24.76
CA CYS A 171 13.39 20.88 25.21
C CYS A 171 13.56 21.46 26.63
N GLN A 172 14.17 20.71 27.55
CA GLN A 172 14.43 21.16 28.92
C GLN A 172 15.53 22.24 28.94
N ALA A 173 16.62 22.03 28.20
CA ALA A 173 17.71 22.99 28.12
C ALA A 173 17.24 24.34 27.51
N LEU A 174 16.40 24.32 26.48
CA LEU A 174 15.83 25.52 25.87
C LEU A 174 14.84 26.27 26.77
N GLN A 175 14.37 25.66 27.87
CA GLN A 175 13.48 26.29 28.85
C GLN A 175 14.23 26.92 30.04
N CYS A 176 15.56 26.75 30.12
CA CYS A 176 16.37 27.36 31.17
C CYS A 176 16.33 28.89 31.09
N GLN A 177 16.18 29.56 32.24
CA GLN A 177 16.10 31.02 32.30
C GLN A 177 17.41 31.72 31.91
N SER A 178 18.55 31.05 32.07
CA SER A 178 19.89 31.56 31.75
C SER A 178 20.27 31.37 30.27
N GLN A 179 19.31 31.03 29.40
CA GLN A 179 19.60 30.67 28.02
C GLN A 179 19.79 31.90 27.13
N ASP A 180 20.87 31.92 26.34
CA ASP A 180 21.08 32.86 25.25
C ASP A 180 21.00 32.19 23.86
N ILE A 181 20.97 33.02 22.82
CA ILE A 181 20.77 32.57 21.44
C ILE A 181 21.94 31.72 20.92
N ILE A 182 23.18 32.00 21.32
CA ILE A 182 24.37 31.25 20.86
C ILE A 182 24.34 29.86 21.48
N ASN A 183 24.10 29.78 22.79
CA ASN A 183 23.95 28.50 23.48
C ASN A 183 22.76 27.70 22.93
N ALA A 184 21.66 28.35 22.57
CA ALA A 184 20.50 27.66 21.99
C ALA A 184 20.84 27.04 20.62
N MET A 185 21.59 27.76 19.79
CA MET A 185 22.07 27.26 18.50
C MET A 185 23.04 26.08 18.66
N ASN A 186 23.93 26.14 19.65
CA ASN A 186 24.83 25.03 19.96
C ASN A 186 24.05 23.78 20.40
N LEU A 187 23.07 23.93 21.30
CA LEU A 187 22.21 22.82 21.74
C LEU A 187 21.45 22.16 20.58
N VAL A 188 20.88 22.96 19.67
CA VAL A 188 20.21 22.44 18.46
C VAL A 188 21.19 21.68 17.57
N SER A 189 22.40 22.21 17.38
CA SER A 189 23.44 21.59 16.55
C SER A 189 23.90 20.25 17.14
N SER A 190 24.15 20.19 18.45
CA SER A 190 24.52 18.96 19.15
C SER A 190 23.39 17.92 19.11
N THR A 191 22.14 18.35 19.29
CA THR A 191 20.97 17.45 19.20
C THR A 191 20.83 16.85 17.80
N LYS A 192 21.05 17.66 16.76
CA LYS A 192 21.06 17.18 15.37
C LYS A 192 22.17 16.16 15.14
N ALA A 193 23.36 16.39 15.70
CA ALA A 193 24.47 15.45 15.61
C ALA A 193 24.13 14.10 16.28
N LEU A 194 23.54 14.12 17.49
CA LEU A 194 23.12 12.90 18.20
C LEU A 194 22.06 12.10 17.42
N ILE A 195 21.07 12.77 16.83
CA ILE A 195 20.05 12.10 16.01
C ILE A 195 20.68 11.50 14.73
N GLN A 196 21.68 12.18 14.16
CA GLN A 196 22.40 11.69 12.98
C GLN A 196 23.27 10.47 13.32
N GLU A 197 23.98 10.50 14.45
CA GLU A 197 24.75 9.37 14.97
C GLU A 197 23.85 8.15 15.25
N LEU A 198 22.69 8.38 15.87
CA LEU A 198 21.70 7.31 16.08
C LEU A 198 21.24 6.69 14.76
N ARG A 199 21.12 7.50 13.71
CA ARG A 199 20.70 7.04 12.37
C ARG A 199 21.80 6.29 11.62
N ASP A 200 23.04 6.72 11.74
CA ASP A 200 24.14 6.20 10.94
C ASP A 200 24.78 4.98 11.61
N ASP A 201 25.02 5.05 12.92
CA ASP A 201 25.78 4.04 13.69
C ASP A 201 24.95 3.41 14.83
N GLY A 202 23.78 3.95 15.14
CA GLY A 202 22.96 3.50 16.28
C GLY A 202 22.14 2.21 16.07
N TRP A 203 22.03 1.72 14.83
CA TRP A 203 21.15 0.59 14.49
C TRP A 203 21.47 -0.70 15.23
N ASP A 204 22.73 -1.12 15.25
CA ASP A 204 23.12 -2.39 15.88
C ASP A 204 22.88 -2.38 17.39
N SER A 205 23.14 -1.23 18.03
CA SER A 205 22.87 -1.02 19.46
C SER A 205 21.37 -1.08 19.76
N LEU A 206 20.56 -0.41 18.94
CA LEU A 206 19.10 -0.42 19.07
C LEU A 206 18.53 -1.83 18.86
N LEU A 207 18.97 -2.54 17.81
CA LEU A 207 18.54 -3.90 17.52
C LEU A 207 18.94 -4.86 18.64
N THR A 208 20.13 -4.72 19.21
CA THR A 208 20.57 -5.52 20.36
C THR A 208 19.64 -5.31 21.56
N LYS A 209 19.26 -4.06 21.85
CA LYS A 209 18.30 -3.74 22.92
C LYS A 209 16.90 -4.30 22.65
N VAL A 210 16.42 -4.18 21.40
CA VAL A 210 15.10 -4.70 21.01
C VAL A 210 15.07 -6.22 21.09
N ASN A 211 16.09 -6.90 20.58
CA ASN A 211 16.18 -8.35 20.59
C ASN A 211 16.27 -8.89 22.02
N SER A 212 17.12 -8.32 22.87
CA SER A 212 17.19 -8.75 24.28
C SER A 212 15.88 -8.50 25.03
N PHE A 213 15.18 -7.39 24.72
CA PHE A 213 13.86 -7.11 25.28
C PHE A 213 12.81 -8.14 24.85
N CYS A 214 12.84 -8.55 23.57
CA CYS A 214 11.95 -9.56 23.01
C CYS A 214 12.24 -10.96 23.55
N GLU A 215 13.52 -11.37 23.61
CA GLU A 215 13.97 -12.66 24.16
C GLU A 215 13.54 -12.82 25.61
N ALA A 216 13.75 -11.80 26.44
CA ALA A 216 13.34 -11.81 27.85
C ALA A 216 11.83 -11.99 28.06
N ARG A 217 11.02 -11.77 27.03
CA ARG A 217 9.54 -11.81 27.09
C ARG A 217 8.93 -12.83 26.14
N ASN A 218 9.74 -13.70 25.53
CA ASN A 218 9.32 -14.68 24.53
C ASN A 218 8.51 -14.07 23.38
N ILE A 219 8.93 -12.90 22.89
CA ILE A 219 8.36 -12.27 21.70
C ILE A 219 9.13 -12.76 20.47
N ASP A 220 8.42 -13.24 19.45
CA ASP A 220 9.04 -13.72 18.23
C ASP A 220 9.85 -12.61 17.54
N ILE A 221 11.15 -12.86 17.36
CA ILE A 221 12.05 -11.97 16.65
C ILE A 221 11.85 -12.20 15.15
N VAL A 222 11.53 -11.11 14.44
CA VAL A 222 11.42 -11.16 12.97
C VAL A 222 12.81 -11.29 12.39
N ASP A 223 12.98 -12.26 11.49
CA ASP A 223 14.17 -12.32 10.65
C ASP A 223 14.14 -11.13 9.68
N MET A 224 14.95 -10.12 9.96
CA MET A 224 15.10 -8.93 9.10
C MET A 224 15.70 -9.27 7.73
N ASN A 225 16.30 -10.45 7.57
CA ASN A 225 16.76 -10.97 6.27
C ASN A 225 15.66 -11.73 5.52
N ALA A 226 14.51 -11.99 6.13
CA ALA A 226 13.38 -12.60 5.47
C ALA A 226 12.80 -11.67 4.40
N ARG A 227 12.31 -12.26 3.31
CA ARG A 227 11.73 -11.51 2.19
C ARG A 227 10.51 -10.72 2.69
N TYR A 228 10.51 -9.40 2.51
CA TYR A 228 9.32 -8.56 2.75
C TYR A 228 8.24 -8.83 1.69
N VAL A 229 7.06 -9.32 2.13
CA VAL A 229 6.01 -9.89 1.24
C VAL A 229 4.76 -8.99 1.06
N ALA A 230 4.50 -8.01 1.92
CA ALA A 230 3.16 -7.44 2.11
C ALA A 230 2.48 -6.71 0.90
N ARG A 231 3.19 -6.37 -0.18
CA ARG A 231 2.62 -5.56 -1.29
C ARG A 231 2.72 -6.17 -2.69
N ARG A 232 3.60 -7.15 -2.91
CA ARG A 232 3.75 -7.78 -4.23
C ARG A 232 2.68 -8.83 -4.49
N ASP A 233 2.22 -9.52 -3.46
CA ASP A 233 1.32 -10.66 -3.62
C ASP A 233 -0.09 -10.25 -4.01
N SER A 234 -0.57 -9.06 -3.63
CA SER A 234 -1.90 -8.59 -4.06
C SER A 234 -1.93 -8.23 -5.55
N GLN A 235 -0.86 -7.64 -6.08
CA GLN A 235 -0.75 -7.36 -7.52
C GLN A 235 -0.59 -8.65 -8.34
N LEU A 236 0.21 -9.60 -7.83
CA LEU A 236 0.36 -10.92 -8.45
C LEU A 236 -0.94 -11.73 -8.41
N GLN A 237 -1.66 -11.71 -7.30
CA GLN A 237 -2.94 -12.39 -7.16
C GLN A 237 -4.02 -11.78 -8.06
N GLU A 238 -4.04 -10.45 -8.20
CA GLU A 238 -4.97 -9.76 -9.11
C GLU A 238 -4.61 -9.98 -10.59
N LEU A 239 -3.32 -10.06 -10.92
CA LEU A 239 -2.88 -10.44 -12.27
C LEU A 239 -3.27 -11.89 -12.57
N ASN A 240 -3.01 -12.82 -11.64
CA ASN A 240 -3.33 -14.24 -11.82
C ASN A 240 -4.85 -14.49 -11.84
N SER A 241 -5.66 -13.69 -11.13
CA SER A 241 -7.12 -13.79 -11.17
C SER A 241 -7.71 -13.26 -12.48
N ARG A 242 -7.11 -12.21 -13.07
CA ARG A 242 -7.55 -11.61 -14.34
C ARG A 242 -7.03 -12.33 -15.57
N PHE A 243 -5.82 -12.88 -15.52
CA PHE A 243 -5.22 -13.71 -16.57
C PHE A 243 -5.29 -15.19 -16.18
N SER A 244 -6.53 -15.71 -16.07
CA SER A 244 -6.76 -17.10 -15.69
C SER A 244 -5.99 -18.09 -16.58
N ASP A 245 -5.65 -19.25 -16.02
CA ASP A 245 -4.89 -20.30 -16.71
C ASP A 245 -5.49 -20.66 -18.08
N GLN A 246 -6.81 -20.67 -18.21
CA GLN A 246 -7.50 -20.97 -19.47
C GLN A 246 -7.31 -19.88 -20.54
N THR A 247 -7.39 -18.59 -20.18
CA THR A 247 -7.21 -17.48 -21.14
C THR A 247 -5.76 -17.40 -21.59
N THR A 248 -4.82 -17.58 -20.65
CA THR A 248 -3.39 -17.59 -20.94
C THR A 248 -3.02 -18.78 -21.83
N GLU A 249 -3.57 -19.97 -21.56
CA GLU A 249 -3.36 -21.17 -22.38
C GLU A 249 -3.93 -21.01 -23.80
N LEU A 250 -5.12 -20.44 -23.96
CA LEU A 250 -5.71 -20.13 -25.27
C LEU A 250 -4.77 -19.23 -26.10
N LEU A 251 -4.21 -18.18 -25.48
CA LEU A 251 -3.29 -17.25 -26.14
C LEU A 251 -1.95 -17.92 -26.50
N ILE A 252 -1.41 -18.76 -25.61
CA ILE A 252 -0.17 -19.50 -25.87
C ILE A 252 -0.35 -20.47 -27.03
N LEU A 253 -1.45 -21.23 -27.06
CA LEU A 253 -1.72 -22.17 -28.14
C LEU A 253 -2.05 -21.43 -29.45
N GLY A 254 -2.81 -20.32 -29.38
CA GLY A 254 -3.10 -19.46 -30.54
C GLY A 254 -1.85 -18.84 -31.16
N SER A 255 -0.83 -18.55 -30.36
CA SER A 255 0.46 -18.01 -30.86
C SER A 255 1.21 -18.99 -31.79
N ALA A 256 0.86 -20.28 -31.81
CA ALA A 256 1.42 -21.25 -32.75
C ALA A 256 1.06 -20.94 -34.23
N LEU A 257 0.08 -20.06 -34.45
CA LEU A 257 -0.34 -19.57 -35.78
C LEU A 257 0.27 -18.20 -36.14
N ASP A 258 1.01 -17.56 -35.23
CA ASP A 258 1.72 -16.31 -35.55
C ASP A 258 2.85 -16.61 -36.54
N PRO A 259 2.87 -15.97 -37.74
CA PRO A 259 3.93 -16.20 -38.73
C PRO A 259 5.35 -16.09 -38.17
N ARG A 260 5.58 -15.23 -37.17
CA ARG A 260 6.89 -15.06 -36.51
C ARG A 260 7.31 -16.30 -35.72
N GLU A 261 6.36 -16.98 -35.11
CA GLU A 261 6.59 -18.23 -34.37
C GLU A 261 6.63 -19.43 -35.32
N VAL A 262 5.76 -19.47 -36.34
CA VAL A 262 5.79 -20.48 -37.41
C VAL A 262 7.16 -20.54 -38.10
N ASN A 263 7.80 -19.40 -38.31
CA ASN A 263 9.15 -19.32 -38.89
C ASN A 263 10.24 -19.94 -38.00
N LYS A 264 10.05 -19.96 -36.68
CA LYS A 264 11.00 -20.56 -35.73
C LYS A 264 10.75 -22.05 -35.58
N SER A 265 9.50 -22.41 -35.27
CA SER A 265 9.07 -23.79 -35.03
C SER A 265 7.56 -23.87 -35.20
N PHE A 266 7.10 -24.70 -36.14
CA PHE A 266 5.68 -24.90 -36.37
C PHE A 266 5.11 -25.93 -35.39
N ARG A 267 4.46 -25.44 -34.33
CA ARG A 267 3.98 -26.26 -33.21
C ARG A 267 2.63 -26.93 -33.55
N ILE A 268 2.67 -28.00 -34.33
CA ILE A 268 1.47 -28.74 -34.77
C ILE A 268 0.66 -29.27 -33.58
N ASP A 269 1.32 -29.82 -32.55
CA ASP A 269 0.64 -30.35 -31.38
C ASP A 269 -0.13 -29.26 -30.62
N ASP A 270 0.43 -28.06 -30.49
CA ASP A 270 -0.22 -26.90 -29.85
C ASP A 270 -1.49 -26.48 -30.61
N ILE A 271 -1.46 -26.50 -31.95
CA ILE A 271 -2.64 -26.18 -32.79
C ILE A 271 -3.72 -27.27 -32.65
N CYS A 272 -3.33 -28.54 -32.53
CA CYS A 272 -4.29 -29.62 -32.28
C CYS A 272 -4.91 -29.47 -30.89
N GLN A 273 -4.10 -29.19 -29.87
CA GLN A 273 -4.57 -28.97 -28.50
C GLN A 273 -5.49 -27.74 -28.40
N LEU A 274 -5.23 -26.68 -29.18
CA LEU A 274 -6.09 -25.51 -29.28
C LEU A 274 -7.51 -25.91 -29.71
N VAL A 275 -7.61 -26.71 -30.77
CA VAL A 275 -8.89 -27.17 -31.32
C VAL A 275 -9.59 -28.11 -30.35
N ASP A 276 -8.87 -29.09 -29.81
CA ASP A 276 -9.45 -30.08 -28.90
C ASP A 276 -10.01 -29.45 -27.63
N LYS A 277 -9.33 -28.43 -27.09
CA LYS A 277 -9.67 -27.83 -25.80
C LYS A 277 -10.61 -26.63 -25.90
N PHE A 278 -10.45 -25.78 -26.92
CA PHE A 278 -11.16 -24.50 -27.00
C PHE A 278 -12.20 -24.42 -28.13
N TYR A 279 -12.11 -25.28 -29.15
CA TYR A 279 -13.07 -25.33 -30.26
C TYR A 279 -13.65 -26.74 -30.51
N PRO A 280 -14.08 -27.49 -29.47
CA PRO A 280 -14.49 -28.88 -29.63
C PRO A 280 -15.77 -29.07 -30.45
N GLN A 281 -16.59 -28.01 -30.60
CA GLN A 281 -17.85 -28.03 -31.34
C GLN A 281 -17.69 -27.58 -32.81
N ASP A 282 -16.59 -26.91 -33.14
CA ASP A 282 -16.34 -26.39 -34.50
C ASP A 282 -15.67 -27.41 -35.42
N PHE A 283 -15.29 -28.57 -34.87
CA PHE A 283 -14.62 -29.67 -35.56
C PHE A 283 -15.19 -31.02 -35.14
N GLU A 284 -15.57 -31.83 -36.11
CA GLU A 284 -15.90 -33.24 -35.87
C GLU A 284 -14.65 -34.07 -35.56
N ASP A 285 -14.80 -35.21 -34.88
CA ASP A 285 -13.65 -36.05 -34.50
C ASP A 285 -12.82 -36.54 -35.69
N HIS A 286 -13.49 -36.78 -36.82
CA HIS A 286 -12.80 -37.16 -38.06
C HIS A 286 -12.05 -35.96 -38.69
N GLU A 287 -12.55 -34.74 -38.53
CA GLU A 287 -11.89 -33.50 -38.97
C GLU A 287 -10.65 -33.20 -38.12
N LYS A 288 -10.68 -33.47 -36.80
CA LYS A 288 -9.51 -33.31 -35.91
C LYS A 288 -8.33 -34.19 -36.35
N ILE A 289 -8.60 -35.44 -36.72
CA ILE A 289 -7.59 -36.35 -37.29
C ILE A 289 -7.12 -35.88 -38.67
N GLY A 290 -8.03 -35.27 -39.45
CA GLY A 290 -7.72 -34.64 -40.74
C GLY A 290 -6.85 -33.38 -40.61
N LEU A 291 -7.07 -32.57 -39.57
CA LEU A 291 -6.36 -31.32 -39.30
C LEU A 291 -4.88 -31.59 -39.08
N ARG A 292 -4.53 -32.57 -38.24
CA ARG A 292 -3.12 -32.93 -37.99
C ARG A 292 -2.38 -33.29 -39.28
N ARG A 293 -3.02 -34.03 -40.18
CA ARG A 293 -2.46 -34.37 -41.49
C ARG A 293 -2.32 -33.14 -42.38
N GLN A 294 -3.32 -32.26 -42.43
CA GLN A 294 -3.21 -31.01 -43.19
C GLN A 294 -2.11 -30.10 -42.65
N LEU A 295 -1.92 -30.01 -41.33
CA LEU A 295 -0.86 -29.22 -40.70
C LEU A 295 0.54 -29.75 -41.07
N GLN A 296 0.74 -31.06 -41.13
CA GLN A 296 2.01 -31.65 -41.58
C GLN A 296 2.33 -31.32 -43.03
N HIS A 297 1.32 -31.38 -43.91
CA HIS A 297 1.49 -30.95 -45.30
C HIS A 297 1.73 -29.43 -45.39
N PHE A 298 1.02 -28.64 -44.60
CA PHE A 298 1.20 -27.19 -44.52
C PHE A 298 2.63 -26.84 -44.08
N GLU A 299 3.18 -27.53 -43.08
CA GLU A 299 4.56 -27.36 -42.64
C GLU A 299 5.58 -27.61 -43.77
N SER A 300 5.40 -28.71 -44.50
CA SER A 300 6.27 -29.09 -45.62
C SER A 300 6.21 -28.06 -46.76
N ASP A 301 5.00 -27.65 -47.13
CA ASP A 301 4.73 -27.00 -48.42
C ASP A 301 4.60 -25.47 -48.32
N VAL A 302 4.42 -24.95 -47.10
CA VAL A 302 4.10 -23.53 -46.85
C VAL A 302 5.14 -22.85 -45.98
N VAL A 303 5.52 -23.48 -44.86
CA VAL A 303 6.41 -22.84 -43.85
C VAL A 303 7.81 -22.52 -44.42
N ARG A 304 8.24 -23.25 -45.45
CA ARG A 304 9.53 -23.04 -46.10
C ARG A 304 9.54 -21.91 -47.13
N LEU A 305 8.38 -21.32 -47.46
CA LEU A 305 8.29 -20.31 -48.50
C LEU A 305 8.81 -18.94 -48.04
N PRO A 306 9.58 -18.21 -48.87
CA PRO A 306 10.08 -16.88 -48.54
C PRO A 306 8.96 -15.86 -48.26
N GLU A 307 7.81 -16.01 -48.92
CA GLU A 307 6.67 -15.10 -48.80
C GLU A 307 6.06 -15.13 -47.40
N LEU A 308 6.05 -16.29 -46.75
CA LEU A 308 5.55 -16.45 -45.38
C LEU A 308 6.44 -15.73 -44.36
N LYS A 309 7.75 -15.64 -44.65
CA LYS A 309 8.72 -14.97 -43.76
C LYS A 309 8.51 -13.46 -43.64
N ASN A 310 7.81 -12.87 -44.60
CA ASN A 310 7.51 -11.44 -44.62
C ASN A 310 6.22 -11.08 -43.88
N LEU A 311 5.43 -12.08 -43.44
CA LEU A 311 4.19 -11.84 -42.71
C LEU A 311 4.48 -11.58 -41.23
N SER A 312 3.74 -10.65 -40.62
CA SER A 312 4.00 -10.19 -39.26
C SER A 312 2.86 -10.49 -38.28
N THR A 313 1.66 -10.74 -38.79
CA THR A 313 0.45 -10.98 -37.99
C THR A 313 -0.37 -12.16 -38.51
N ILE A 314 -1.23 -12.72 -37.65
CA ILE A 314 -2.21 -13.74 -38.04
C ILE A 314 -3.20 -13.20 -39.09
N SER A 315 -3.49 -11.89 -39.06
CA SER A 315 -4.31 -11.23 -40.09
C SER A 315 -3.63 -11.32 -41.47
N ASP A 316 -2.34 -11.01 -41.54
CA ASP A 316 -1.53 -11.13 -42.77
C ASP A 316 -1.53 -12.57 -43.28
N LEU A 317 -1.41 -13.55 -42.37
CA LEU A 317 -1.51 -14.99 -42.69
C LEU A 317 -2.85 -15.34 -43.32
N SER A 318 -3.96 -14.89 -42.73
CA SER A 318 -5.30 -15.18 -43.25
C SER A 318 -5.50 -14.61 -44.65
N GLN A 319 -5.07 -13.37 -44.88
CA GLN A 319 -5.18 -12.70 -46.16
C GLN A 319 -4.30 -13.39 -47.21
N TRP A 320 -3.07 -13.75 -46.84
CA TRP A 320 -2.14 -14.47 -47.71
C TRP A 320 -2.65 -15.87 -48.09
N MET A 321 -3.27 -16.60 -47.17
CA MET A 321 -3.87 -17.91 -47.47
C MET A 321 -5.01 -17.80 -48.50
N VAL A 322 -5.78 -16.71 -48.47
CA VAL A 322 -6.85 -16.47 -49.45
C VAL A 322 -6.29 -16.08 -50.81
N THR A 323 -5.36 -15.13 -50.87
CA THR A 323 -4.79 -14.64 -52.14
C THR A 323 -4.02 -15.74 -52.88
N THR A 324 -3.34 -16.62 -52.16
CA THR A 324 -2.61 -17.77 -52.73
C THR A 324 -3.48 -19.00 -52.97
N ARG A 325 -4.80 -18.92 -52.75
CA ARG A 325 -5.78 -20.03 -52.80
C ARG A 325 -5.50 -21.19 -51.84
N ARG A 326 -4.56 -21.04 -50.90
CA ARG A 326 -4.22 -22.05 -49.88
C ARG A 326 -5.33 -22.26 -48.86
N SER A 327 -6.26 -21.30 -48.72
CA SER A 327 -7.50 -21.49 -47.96
C SER A 327 -8.38 -22.62 -48.52
N THR A 328 -8.30 -22.91 -49.83
CA THR A 328 -9.00 -24.05 -50.45
C THR A 328 -8.21 -25.35 -50.37
N THR A 329 -6.88 -25.28 -50.41
CA THR A 329 -5.98 -26.44 -50.29
C THR A 329 -5.92 -26.98 -48.86
N TYR A 330 -5.93 -26.10 -47.85
CA TYR A 330 -5.85 -26.44 -46.43
C TYR A 330 -7.05 -25.84 -45.67
N PRO A 331 -8.28 -26.32 -45.94
CA PRO A 331 -9.50 -25.71 -45.40
C PRO A 331 -9.60 -25.82 -43.87
N LEU A 332 -9.06 -26.88 -43.27
CA LEU A 332 -9.09 -27.05 -41.81
C LEU A 332 -8.11 -26.10 -41.13
N VAL A 333 -6.91 -25.93 -41.68
CA VAL A 333 -5.91 -24.98 -41.18
C VAL A 333 -6.46 -23.54 -41.26
N TYR A 334 -7.07 -23.20 -42.40
CA TYR A 334 -7.69 -21.89 -42.58
C TYR A 334 -8.83 -21.63 -41.58
N ARG A 335 -9.64 -22.66 -41.27
CA ARG A 335 -10.69 -22.56 -40.25
C ARG A 335 -10.12 -22.21 -38.88
N VAL A 336 -9.04 -22.86 -38.44
CA VAL A 336 -8.40 -22.55 -37.15
C VAL A 336 -7.88 -21.09 -37.12
N VAL A 337 -7.26 -20.64 -38.21
CA VAL A 337 -6.78 -19.24 -38.32
C VAL A 337 -7.93 -18.24 -38.17
N VAL A 338 -9.07 -18.48 -38.83
CA VAL A 338 -10.25 -17.62 -38.72
C VAL A 338 -10.85 -17.65 -37.31
N LEU A 339 -10.93 -18.82 -36.68
CA LEU A 339 -11.44 -18.96 -35.31
C LEU A 339 -10.60 -18.14 -34.32
N VAL A 340 -9.26 -18.22 -34.41
CA VAL A 340 -8.37 -17.41 -33.57
C VAL A 340 -8.51 -15.91 -33.85
N LEU A 341 -8.69 -15.50 -35.10
CA LEU A 341 -8.93 -14.09 -35.45
C LEU A 341 -10.30 -13.57 -34.98
N SER A 342 -11.27 -14.46 -34.81
CA SER A 342 -12.61 -14.13 -34.32
C SER A 342 -12.70 -14.05 -32.79
N LEU A 343 -11.62 -14.35 -32.07
CA LEU A 343 -11.59 -14.26 -30.61
C LEU A 343 -11.91 -12.81 -30.18
N PRO A 344 -12.92 -12.60 -29.34
CA PRO A 344 -13.25 -11.27 -28.85
C PRO A 344 -12.18 -10.82 -27.87
N VAL A 345 -11.19 -10.07 -28.35
CA VAL A 345 -10.30 -9.29 -27.50
C VAL A 345 -10.98 -7.95 -27.27
N SER A 346 -11.48 -7.71 -26.05
CA SER A 346 -11.97 -6.38 -25.68
C SER A 346 -10.80 -5.40 -25.74
N THR A 347 -10.70 -4.68 -26.84
CA THR A 347 -9.73 -3.59 -26.93
C THR A 347 -10.20 -2.44 -26.05
N ALA A 348 -9.27 -1.66 -25.50
CA ALA A 348 -9.59 -0.48 -24.70
C ALA A 348 -10.54 0.50 -25.44
N THR A 349 -10.63 0.43 -26.77
CA THR A 349 -11.59 1.19 -27.59
C THR A 349 -13.05 0.76 -27.35
N ALA A 350 -13.33 -0.53 -27.25
CA ALA A 350 -14.68 -1.01 -26.91
C ALA A 350 -15.05 -0.61 -25.46
N GLU A 351 -14.11 -0.68 -24.53
CA GLU A 351 -14.33 -0.26 -23.13
C GLU A 351 -14.43 1.27 -22.95
N ARG A 352 -13.78 2.05 -23.81
CA ARG A 352 -13.94 3.51 -23.88
C ARG A 352 -15.38 3.92 -24.14
N SER A 353 -16.15 3.15 -24.91
CA SER A 353 -17.58 3.44 -25.14
C SER A 353 -18.42 3.38 -23.85
N PHE A 354 -18.15 2.40 -22.98
CA PHE A 354 -18.82 2.28 -21.68
C PHE A 354 -18.38 3.37 -20.69
N SER A 355 -17.09 3.73 -20.69
CA SER A 355 -16.58 4.84 -19.88
C SER A 355 -17.14 6.18 -20.35
N ALA A 356 -17.17 6.42 -21.66
CA ALA A 356 -17.80 7.58 -22.29
C ALA A 356 -19.30 7.62 -21.98
N MET A 357 -19.99 6.46 -21.97
CA MET A 357 -21.39 6.37 -21.59
C MET A 357 -21.64 6.83 -20.17
N ARG A 358 -20.77 6.49 -19.22
CA ARG A 358 -20.88 7.01 -17.84
C ARG A 358 -20.70 8.53 -17.75
N ILE A 359 -19.92 9.12 -18.66
CA ILE A 359 -19.66 10.57 -18.71
C ILE A 359 -20.81 11.31 -19.41
N VAL A 360 -21.30 10.78 -20.52
CA VAL A 360 -22.39 11.37 -21.32
C VAL A 360 -23.75 11.19 -20.62
N LYS A 361 -24.01 9.98 -20.10
CA LYS A 361 -25.25 9.60 -19.41
C LYS A 361 -25.15 9.87 -17.92
N THR A 362 -25.26 11.15 -17.56
CA THR A 362 -25.32 11.60 -16.17
C THR A 362 -26.73 11.49 -15.60
N ARG A 363 -26.88 11.54 -14.26
CA ARG A 363 -28.19 11.53 -13.57
C ARG A 363 -29.16 12.58 -14.10
N LEU A 364 -28.66 13.73 -14.57
CA LEU A 364 -29.45 14.83 -15.15
C LEU A 364 -29.84 14.59 -16.62
N ARG A 365 -29.13 13.70 -17.33
CA ARG A 365 -29.36 13.34 -18.74
C ARG A 365 -29.98 11.96 -18.91
N ASN A 366 -30.50 11.36 -17.84
CA ASN A 366 -31.06 10.00 -17.85
C ASN A 366 -32.33 9.82 -18.71
N LYS A 367 -32.92 10.91 -19.22
CA LYS A 367 -34.09 10.89 -20.12
C LYS A 367 -33.74 11.10 -21.60
N MET A 368 -32.47 11.10 -21.97
CA MET A 368 -32.07 11.21 -23.36
C MET A 368 -32.51 9.98 -24.16
N GLU A 369 -32.97 10.21 -25.39
CA GLU A 369 -33.30 9.14 -26.34
C GLU A 369 -32.02 8.46 -26.86
N ASP A 370 -32.15 7.21 -27.28
CA ASP A 370 -31.00 6.36 -27.65
C ASP A 370 -30.23 6.91 -28.85
N GLU A 371 -30.92 7.57 -29.81
CA GLU A 371 -30.28 8.24 -30.95
C GLU A 371 -29.37 9.38 -30.48
N PHE A 372 -29.89 10.30 -29.66
CA PHE A 372 -29.10 11.42 -29.15
C PHE A 372 -27.93 10.98 -28.25
N LEU A 373 -28.10 9.88 -27.52
CA LEU A 373 -27.01 9.26 -26.76
C LEU A 373 -25.93 8.69 -27.68
N THR A 374 -26.33 8.02 -28.75
CA THR A 374 -25.41 7.44 -29.73
C THR A 374 -24.59 8.53 -30.43
N ASP A 375 -25.24 9.60 -30.89
CA ASP A 375 -24.55 10.72 -31.54
C ASP A 375 -23.58 11.44 -30.60
N SER A 376 -23.99 11.64 -29.35
CA SER A 376 -23.14 12.24 -28.30
C SER A 376 -21.94 11.36 -27.95
N LEU A 377 -22.14 10.04 -27.94
CA LEU A 377 -21.08 9.07 -27.70
C LEU A 377 -20.07 9.03 -28.84
N ILE A 378 -20.53 9.04 -30.09
CA ILE A 378 -19.66 9.06 -31.27
C ILE A 378 -18.76 10.30 -31.23
N MET A 379 -19.33 11.48 -30.97
CA MET A 379 -18.56 12.72 -30.83
C MET A 379 -17.51 12.67 -29.71
N TYR A 380 -17.80 11.97 -28.62
CA TYR A 380 -16.90 11.88 -27.46
C TYR A 380 -15.81 10.80 -27.65
N ILE A 381 -16.15 9.66 -28.25
CA ILE A 381 -15.25 8.54 -28.50
C ILE A 381 -14.30 8.87 -29.64
N GLU A 382 -14.83 9.42 -30.73
CA GLU A 382 -14.10 9.77 -31.95
C GLU A 382 -13.66 11.25 -31.93
N ARG A 383 -13.18 11.73 -30.77
CA ARG A 383 -12.82 13.14 -30.59
C ARG A 383 -11.78 13.62 -31.60
N GLU A 384 -10.84 12.76 -31.99
CA GLU A 384 -9.83 13.07 -33.02
C GLU A 384 -10.41 13.26 -34.42
N ILE A 385 -11.54 12.61 -34.72
CA ILE A 385 -12.28 12.81 -35.97
C ILE A 385 -13.14 14.07 -35.85
N ALA A 386 -13.82 14.24 -34.71
CA ALA A 386 -14.59 15.44 -34.41
C ALA A 386 -13.77 16.74 -34.49
N GLU A 387 -12.54 16.73 -33.99
CA GLU A 387 -11.62 17.87 -34.01
C GLU A 387 -11.21 18.29 -35.43
N LYS A 388 -11.41 17.44 -36.46
CA LYS A 388 -11.14 17.77 -37.87
C LYS A 388 -12.23 18.65 -38.49
N PHE A 389 -13.42 18.71 -37.89
CA PHE A 389 -14.51 19.55 -38.37
C PHE A 389 -14.40 20.93 -37.71
N SER A 390 -14.32 22.00 -38.52
CA SER A 390 -14.36 23.36 -37.99
C SER A 390 -15.79 23.72 -37.60
N ILE A 391 -15.94 24.51 -36.54
CA ILE A 391 -17.24 25.02 -36.09
C ILE A 391 -17.91 25.80 -37.23
N ASP A 392 -17.14 26.60 -37.99
CA ASP A 392 -17.62 27.36 -39.13
C ASP A 392 -18.21 26.43 -40.22
N SER A 393 -17.52 25.33 -40.54
CA SER A 393 -18.01 24.35 -41.52
C SER A 393 -19.30 23.65 -41.07
N ILE A 394 -19.48 23.43 -39.77
CA ILE A 394 -20.69 22.85 -39.20
C ILE A 394 -21.84 23.86 -39.27
N ILE A 395 -21.57 25.13 -38.95
CA ILE A 395 -22.56 26.22 -39.03
C ILE A 395 -23.04 26.41 -40.47
N ASP A 396 -22.11 26.48 -41.42
CA ASP A 396 -22.42 26.64 -42.84
C ASP A 396 -23.26 25.45 -43.35
N SER A 397 -22.86 24.21 -43.04
CA SER A 397 -23.62 23.02 -43.43
C SER A 397 -25.02 22.97 -42.79
N PHE A 398 -25.16 23.45 -41.55
CA PHE A 398 -26.46 23.54 -40.88
C PHE A 398 -27.35 24.63 -41.47
N GLN A 399 -26.75 25.73 -41.92
CA GLN A 399 -27.45 26.80 -42.62
C GLN A 399 -27.96 26.32 -43.99
N ASP A 400 -27.15 25.55 -44.73
CA ASP A 400 -27.50 24.96 -46.02
C ASP A 400 -28.60 23.89 -45.91
N MET A 401 -28.75 23.22 -44.76
CA MET A 401 -29.85 22.28 -44.50
C MET A 401 -31.20 22.97 -44.18
N LYS A 402 -31.22 24.29 -43.99
CA LYS A 402 -32.44 25.07 -43.72
C LYS A 402 -33.08 25.70 -44.96
N GLU A 403 -32.44 25.59 -46.13
CA GLU A 403 -33.07 25.76 -47.44
C GLU A 403 -33.55 24.40 -47.96
#